data_AF-A0A6G3U368-F1
#
_entry.id   AF-A0A6G3U368-F1
#
_cell.length_a   1.000
_cell.length_b   1.000
_cell.length_c   1.000
_cell.angle_alpha   90.00
_cell.angle_beta   90.00
_cell.angle_gamma   90.00
#
_symmetry.space_group_name_H-M   'P 1'
#
loop_
_entity.id
_entity.type
_entity.pdbx_description
1 polymer ?
#
loop_
_entity_poly.entity_id
_entity_poly.type
_entity_poly.pdbx_seq_one_letter_code
_entity_poly.pdbx_strand_id
1 'polypeptide(L)'
;GAGAADSGPAAAGELARLTPQQLRIARLVAEGATNREAALSLSVSTRTVDYHLRNVFATLGVRSRVELVRLVEQAEKTGAQL
;
A
#
# COMPACT_ATOMS: atom_id res chain seq x y z
N GLY A 1 22.58 11.50 -12.83
CA GLY A 1 22.46 10.42 -13.82
C GLY A 1 21.07 9.84 -13.74
N ALA A 2 20.50 9.52 -14.89
CA ALA A 2 19.10 9.19 -15.16
C ALA A 2 18.46 8.11 -14.26
N GLY A 3 17.15 8.24 -14.00
CA GLY A 3 16.35 7.19 -13.37
C GLY A 3 14.94 7.55 -12.86
N ALA A 4 14.37 8.73 -13.13
CA ALA A 4 13.13 9.18 -12.48
C ALA A 4 11.84 9.07 -13.33
N ALA A 5 11.89 8.54 -14.56
CA ALA A 5 10.81 8.71 -15.52
C ALA A 5 9.87 7.51 -15.75
N ASP A 6 10.10 6.34 -15.13
CA ASP A 6 9.40 5.10 -15.55
C ASP A 6 8.66 4.33 -14.44
N SER A 7 8.64 4.79 -13.19
CA SER A 7 8.04 4.00 -12.09
C SER A 7 6.51 4.15 -11.94
N GLY A 8 5.87 5.04 -12.70
CA GLY A 8 4.43 5.35 -12.58
C GLY A 8 3.48 4.19 -12.91
N PRO A 9 3.49 3.62 -14.12
CA PRO A 9 2.57 2.55 -14.50
C PRO A 9 2.83 1.24 -13.75
N ALA A 10 4.08 0.98 -13.37
CA ALA A 10 4.44 -0.21 -12.60
C ALA A 10 3.76 -0.19 -11.21
N ALA A 11 3.86 0.92 -10.47
CA ALA A 11 3.33 1.04 -9.11
C ALA A 11 1.80 0.82 -9.05
N ALA A 12 1.04 1.39 -10.00
CA ALA A 12 -0.41 1.16 -10.09
C ALA A 12 -0.74 -0.31 -10.40
N GLY A 13 0.04 -0.94 -11.30
CA GLY A 13 -0.08 -2.37 -11.60
C GLY A 13 0.26 -3.27 -10.41
N GLU A 14 1.17 -2.85 -9.52
CA GLU A 14 1.50 -3.60 -8.32
C GLU A 14 0.36 -3.60 -7.31
N LEU A 15 -0.25 -2.44 -7.05
CA LEU A 15 -1.40 -2.34 -6.15
C LEU A 15 -2.62 -3.11 -6.66
N ALA A 16 -2.77 -3.24 -7.98
CA ALA A 16 -3.84 -4.04 -8.58
C ALA A 16 -3.72 -5.55 -8.27
N ARG A 17 -2.55 -6.03 -7.83
CA ARG A 17 -2.37 -7.42 -7.36
C ARG A 17 -2.97 -7.67 -5.97
N LEU A 18 -3.29 -6.63 -5.22
CA LEU A 18 -3.86 -6.75 -3.89
C LEU A 18 -5.36 -7.04 -3.95
N THR A 19 -5.84 -7.86 -3.01
CA THR A 19 -7.28 -7.95 -2.76
C THR A 19 -7.86 -6.60 -2.31
N PRO A 20 -9.17 -6.35 -2.47
CA PRO A 20 -9.79 -5.09 -2.05
C PRO A 20 -9.54 -4.74 -0.57
N GLN A 21 -9.52 -5.75 0.32
CA GLN A 21 -9.25 -5.54 1.74
C GLN A 21 -7.78 -5.18 2.01
N GLN A 22 -6.85 -5.84 1.33
CA GLN A 22 -5.42 -5.53 1.41
C GLN A 22 -5.13 -4.12 0.89
N LEU A 23 -5.75 -3.72 -0.22
CA LEU A 23 -5.62 -2.38 -0.78
C LEU A 23 -6.13 -1.31 0.19
N ARG A 24 -7.29 -1.53 0.82
CA ARG A 24 -7.80 -0.61 1.86
C ARG A 24 -6.83 -0.44 3.03
N ILE A 25 -6.26 -1.55 3.51
CA ILE A 25 -5.27 -1.52 4.60
C ILE A 25 -3.99 -0.79 4.16
N ALA A 26 -3.50 -1.06 2.94
CA ALA A 26 -2.32 -0.41 2.40
C ALA A 26 -2.48 1.11 2.30
N ARG A 27 -3.64 1.59 1.84
CA ARG A 27 -3.97 3.02 1.76
C ARG A 27 -4.02 3.70 3.12
N LEU A 28 -4.76 3.14 4.08
CA LEU A 28 -4.81 3.66 5.45
C LEU A 28 -3.40 3.76 6.07
N VAL A 29 -2.57 2.75 5.84
CA VAL A 29 -1.18 2.75 6.31
C VAL A 29 -0.32 3.79 5.61
N ALA A 30 -0.51 3.99 4.31
CA ALA A 30 0.16 5.03 3.53
C ALA A 30 -0.22 6.44 4.00
N GLU A 31 -1.48 6.64 4.40
CA GLU A 31 -2.00 7.87 5.02
C GLU A 31 -1.47 8.11 6.45
N GLY A 32 -0.70 7.16 7.01
CA GLY A 32 -0.09 7.28 8.32
C GLY A 32 -0.82 6.52 9.45
N ALA A 33 -1.93 5.85 9.16
CA ALA A 33 -2.70 5.14 10.19
C ALA A 33 -1.91 3.97 10.80
N THR A 34 -1.79 3.95 12.12
CA THR A 34 -1.27 2.79 12.87
C THR A 34 -2.15 1.55 12.63
N ASN A 35 -1.62 0.36 12.94
CA ASN A 35 -2.40 -0.88 12.77
C ASN A 35 -3.67 -0.87 13.65
N ARG A 36 -3.63 -0.16 14.78
CA ARG A 36 -4.80 0.06 15.65
C ARG A 36 -5.84 0.95 15.01
N GLU A 37 -5.45 2.07 14.43
CA GLU A 37 -6.37 2.98 13.72
C GLU A 37 -6.97 2.30 12.50
N ALA A 38 -6.15 1.60 11.70
CA ALA A 38 -6.65 0.83 10.57
C ALA A 38 -7.64 -0.27 11.00
N ALA A 39 -7.37 -0.94 12.13
CA ALA A 39 -8.27 -1.95 12.69
C ALA A 39 -9.61 -1.34 13.11
N LEU A 40 -9.60 -0.17 13.75
CA LEU A 40 -10.80 0.57 14.12
C LEU A 40 -11.60 1.01 12.89
N SER A 41 -10.94 1.62 11.91
CA SER A 41 -11.59 2.09 10.67
C SER A 41 -12.23 0.96 9.87
N LEU A 42 -11.65 -0.25 9.92
CA LEU A 42 -12.15 -1.41 9.19
C LEU A 42 -13.01 -2.35 10.03
N SER A 43 -13.25 -2.03 11.31
CA SER A 43 -13.99 -2.89 12.26
C SER A 43 -13.45 -4.32 12.34
N VAL A 44 -12.11 -4.46 12.39
CA VAL A 44 -11.40 -5.74 12.54
C VAL A 44 -10.43 -5.70 13.71
N SER A 45 -9.81 -6.83 14.04
CA SER A 45 -8.74 -6.87 15.05
C SER A 45 -7.40 -6.35 14.51
N THR A 46 -6.55 -5.82 15.38
CA THR A 46 -5.15 -5.47 15.03
C THR A 46 -4.39 -6.67 14.46
N ARG A 47 -4.62 -7.88 15.00
CA ARG A 47 -4.06 -9.14 14.48
C ARG A 47 -4.47 -9.42 13.03
N THR A 48 -5.71 -9.08 12.67
CA THR A 48 -6.21 -9.20 11.29
C THR A 48 -5.48 -8.23 10.37
N VAL A 49 -5.28 -6.98 10.83
CA VAL A 49 -4.48 -5.98 10.08
C VAL A 49 -3.04 -6.46 9.88
N ASP A 50 -2.39 -6.97 10.94
CA ASP A 50 -1.02 -7.51 10.86
C ASP A 50 -0.91 -8.65 9.86
N TYR A 51 -1.90 -9.56 9.85
CA TYR A 51 -1.97 -10.65 8.89
C TYR A 51 -2.05 -10.12 7.46
N HIS A 52 -2.94 -9.18 7.19
CA HIS A 52 -3.06 -8.60 5.86
C HIS A 52 -1.80 -7.82 5.46
N LEU A 53 -1.18 -7.07 6.37
CA LEU A 53 0.05 -6.32 6.07
C LEU A 53 1.22 -7.23 5.71
N ARG A 54 1.39 -8.37 6.39
CA ARG A 54 2.39 -9.37 5.99
C ARG A 54 2.15 -9.86 4.57
N ASN A 55 0.90 -10.14 4.22
CA ASN A 55 0.55 -10.59 2.88
C ASN A 55 0.72 -9.48 1.83
N VAL A 56 0.41 -8.22 2.18
CA VAL A 56 0.67 -7.05 1.32
C VAL A 56 2.17 -6.93 1.03
N PHE A 57 3.00 -6.99 2.07
CA PHE A 57 4.45 -6.90 1.93
C PHE A 57 5.00 -8.02 1.04
N ALA A 58 4.55 -9.26 1.25
CA ALA A 58 4.94 -10.38 0.40
C ALA A 58 4.47 -10.22 -1.06
N THR A 59 3.24 -9.75 -1.28
CA THR A 59 2.65 -9.61 -2.63
C THR A 59 3.29 -8.47 -3.44
N LEU A 60 3.70 -7.40 -2.75
CA LEU A 60 4.35 -6.24 -3.37
C LEU A 60 5.89 -6.34 -3.37
N GLY A 61 6.47 -7.32 -2.67
CA GLY A 61 7.92 -7.43 -2.52
C GLY A 61 8.55 -6.31 -1.68
N VAL A 62 7.75 -5.53 -0.95
CA VAL A 62 8.23 -4.44 -0.08
C VAL A 62 8.60 -4.97 1.29
N ARG A 63 9.64 -4.41 1.89
CA ARG A 63 10.21 -4.90 3.16
C ARG A 63 9.88 -4.00 4.34
N SER A 64 9.33 -2.82 4.08
CA SER A 64 9.08 -1.82 5.10
C SER A 64 7.79 -1.05 4.87
N ARG A 65 7.26 -0.50 5.96
CA ARG A 65 6.12 0.43 5.92
C ARG A 65 6.43 1.66 5.04
N VAL A 66 7.67 2.15 5.09
CA VAL A 66 8.10 3.31 4.28
C VAL A 66 8.09 2.98 2.79
N GLU A 67 8.55 1.79 2.40
CA GLU A 67 8.46 1.33 1.00
C GLU A 67 7.00 1.20 0.55
N LEU A 68 6.12 0.65 1.40
CA LEU A 68 4.69 0.58 1.10
C LEU A 68 4.09 1.98 0.86
N VAL A 69 4.39 2.95 1.73
CA VAL A 69 3.93 4.35 1.58
C VAL A 69 4.37 4.92 0.24
N ARG A 70 5.66 4.80 -0.10
CA ARG A 70 6.21 5.32 -1.37
C ARG A 70 5.53 4.70 -2.59
N LEU A 71 5.28 3.40 -2.57
CA LEU A 71 4.62 2.69 -3.66
C LEU A 71 3.18 3.17 -3.83
N VAL A 72 2.44 3.33 -2.73
CA VAL A 72 1.06 3.85 -2.76
C VAL A 72 1.02 5.28 -3.31
N GLU A 73 1.89 6.17 -2.82
CA GLU A 73 1.98 7.54 -3.33
C GLU A 73 2.33 7.60 -4.83
N GLN A 74 3.22 6.71 -5.30
CA GLN A 74 3.57 6.63 -6.72
C GLN A 74 2.39 6.18 -7.58
N ALA A 75 1.64 5.18 -7.12
CA ALA A 75 0.45 4.69 -7.80
C ALA A 75 -0.66 5.77 -7.87
N GLU A 76 -0.86 6.53 -6.79
CA GLU A 76 -1.86 7.60 -6.74
C GLU A 76 -1.47 8.81 -7.60
N LYS A 77 -0.19 9.19 -7.61
CA LYS A 77 0.33 10.21 -8.55
C LYS A 77 0.08 9.83 -10.00
N THR A 78 0.21 8.54 -10.34
CA THR A 78 -0.07 8.02 -11.68
C THR A 78 -1.56 8.13 -12.01
N GLY A 79 -2.44 7.76 -11.08
CA GLY A 79 -3.89 7.87 -11.25
C GLY A 79 -4.41 9.31 -11.33
N ALA A 80 -3.73 10.27 -10.70
CA ALA A 80 -4.06 11.69 -10.77
C ALA A 80 -3.53 12.41 -12.03
N GLN A 81 -2.68 11.75 -12.83
CA GLN A 81 -2.11 12.29 -14.07
C GLN A 81 -2.89 11.88 -15.34
N LEU A 82 -3.98 11.12 -15.19
CA LEU A 82 -4.91 10.70 -16.24
C LEU A 82 -6.21 11.52 -16.15
#